data_AF-A0A7J5WZ66-F1
#
_entry.id   AF-A0A7J5WZ66-F1
#
_cell.length_a   1.000
_cell.length_b   1.000
_cell.length_c   1.000
_cell.angle_alpha   90.00
_cell.angle_beta   90.00
_cell.angle_gamma   90.00
#
_symmetry.space_group_name_H-M   'P 1'
#
loop_
_entity.id
_entity.type
_entity.pdbx_description
1 polymer ?
#
loop_
_entity_poly.entity_id
_entity_poly.type
_entity_poly.pdbx_seq_one_letter_code
_entity_poly.pdbx_strand_id
1 'polypeptide(L)' 'MSIESEVLETFLAELATIDDVPPDVTTRLATLLAADKLPKQDQLVGLYTNASGESTL' A
#
# COMPACT_ATOMS: atom_id res chain seq x y z
N MET A 1 8.49 8.33 -18.76
CA MET A 1 8.00 8.61 -17.41
C MET A 1 6.52 8.92 -17.53
N SER A 2 5.67 7.99 -17.12
CA SER A 2 4.23 8.19 -17.09
C SER A 2 3.86 8.81 -15.74
N ILE A 3 2.91 9.74 -15.73
CA ILE A 3 2.39 10.41 -14.51
C ILE A 3 1.99 9.40 -13.42
N GLU A 4 1.51 8.22 -13.83
CA GLU A 4 1.13 7.14 -12.93
C GLU A 4 2.27 6.69 -12.01
N SER A 5 3.53 6.62 -12.50
CA SER A 5 4.67 6.23 -11.67
C SER A 5 5.02 7.30 -10.64
N GLU A 6 4.93 8.58 -11.01
CA GLU A 6 5.26 9.70 -10.14
C GLU A 6 4.22 9.87 -9.02
N VAL A 7 2.94 9.68 -9.35
CA VAL A 7 1.84 9.61 -8.37
C VAL A 7 2.03 8.43 -7.43
N LEU A 8 2.48 7.28 -7.95
CA LEU A 8 2.70 6.08 -7.15
C LEU A 8 3.83 6.25 -6.12
N GLU A 9 4.96 6.79 -6.57
CA GLU A 9 6.13 7.05 -5.73
C GLU A 9 5.78 8.05 -4.64
N THR A 10 5.05 9.11 -4.99
CA THR A 10 4.55 10.10 -4.02
C THR A 10 3.60 9.45 -3.02
N PHE A 11 2.65 8.64 -3.48
CA PHE A 11 1.69 7.96 -2.62
C PHE A 11 2.37 7.02 -1.62
N LEU A 12 3.34 6.20 -2.07
CA LEU A 12 4.10 5.30 -1.19
C LEU A 12 4.98 6.08 -0.20
N ALA A 13 5.58 7.18 -0.64
CA ALA A 13 6.37 8.05 0.22
C ALA A 13 5.50 8.67 1.32
N GLU A 14 4.33 9.22 0.98
CA GLU A 14 3.41 9.79 1.97
C GLU A 14 2.85 8.70 2.90
N LEU A 15 2.50 7.52 2.37
CA LEU A 15 2.04 6.39 3.18
C LEU A 15 3.10 5.93 4.19
N ALA A 16 4.38 5.93 3.80
CA ALA A 16 5.50 5.61 4.70
C ALA A 16 5.73 6.66 5.79
N THR A 17 5.22 7.89 5.62
CA THR A 17 5.31 8.93 6.66
C THR A 17 4.20 8.86 7.70
N ILE A 18 3.17 8.03 7.48
CA ILE A 18 2.07 7.85 8.42
C ILE A 18 2.46 6.78 9.44
N ASP A 19 2.64 7.19 10.71
CA ASP A 19 3.03 6.31 11.82
C ASP A 19 2.00 5.18 12.10
N ASP A 20 0.73 5.43 11.73
CA ASP A 20 -0.38 4.48 11.84
C ASP A 20 -0.34 3.37 10.78
N VAL A 21 0.46 3.54 9.70
CA VAL A 21 0.56 2.54 8.63
C VAL A 21 1.79 1.66 8.85
N PRO A 22 1.60 0.34 9.03
CA PRO A 22 2.73 -0.57 9.17
C PRO A 22 3.63 -0.52 7.92
N PRO A 23 4.96 -0.50 8.09
CA PRO A 23 5.91 -0.49 6.96
C PRO A 23 5.75 -1.71 6.03
N ASP A 24 5.19 -2.80 6.56
CA ASP A 24 4.85 -4.02 5.81
C ASP A 24 3.74 -3.77 4.76
N VAL A 25 2.77 -2.90 5.07
CA VAL A 25 1.69 -2.49 4.14
C VAL A 25 2.28 -1.75 2.96
N THR A 26 3.13 -0.75 3.22
CA THR A 26 3.78 0.06 2.18
C THR A 26 4.65 -0.79 1.26
N THR A 27 5.41 -1.73 1.83
CA THR A 27 6.26 -2.66 1.06
C THR A 27 5.45 -3.60 0.17
N ARG A 28 4.33 -4.15 0.69
CA ARG A 28 3.43 -5.01 -0.08
C ARG A 28 2.66 -4.24 -1.16
N LEU A 29 2.21 -3.02 -0.88
CA LEU A 29 1.61 -2.15 -1.87
C LEU A 29 2.57 -1.84 -3.01
N ALA A 30 3.80 -1.44 -2.69
CA ALA A 30 4.82 -1.13 -3.68
C ALA A 30 5.06 -2.33 -4.62
N THR A 31 5.10 -3.55 -4.06
CA THR A 31 5.27 -4.78 -4.84
C THR A 31 4.09 -5.06 -5.77
N LEU A 32 2.85 -4.85 -5.30
CA LEU A 32 1.64 -5.06 -6.11
C LEU A 32 1.51 -4.03 -7.24
N LEU A 33 1.82 -2.78 -6.94
CA LEU A 33 1.77 -1.68 -7.90
C LEU A 33 2.90 -1.78 -8.94
N ALA A 34 4.09 -2.23 -8.53
CA ALA A 34 5.20 -2.54 -9.44
C ALA A 34 4.90 -3.72 -10.38
N ALA A 35 3.96 -4.60 -10.01
CA ALA A 35 3.48 -5.70 -10.84
C ALA A 35 2.44 -5.27 -11.90
N ASP A 36 2.33 -3.96 -12.19
CA ASP A 36 1.46 -3.36 -13.23
C ASP A 36 -0.05 -3.61 -13.02
N LYS A 37 -0.44 -3.95 -11.79
CA LYS A 37 -1.84 -4.10 -11.40
C LYS A 37 -2.13 -3.27 -10.17
N LEU A 38 -2.93 -2.21 -10.36
CA LEU A 38 -3.56 -1.51 -9.26
C LEU A 38 -4.34 -2.51 -8.40
N PRO A 39 -3.92 -2.78 -7.15
CA PRO A 39 -4.63 -3.70 -6.29
C PRO A 39 -6.03 -3.14 -6.04
N LYS A 40 -7.05 -3.98 -6.19
CA LYS A 40 -8.42 -3.59 -5.88
C LYS A 40 -8.51 -3.16 -4.42
N GLN A 41 -9.44 -2.25 -4.12
CA GLN A 41 -9.68 -1.72 -2.78
C GLN A 41 -9.83 -2.84 -1.73
N ASP A 42 -10.50 -3.94 -2.09
CA ASP A 42 -10.65 -5.15 -1.27
C ASP A 42 -9.30 -5.78 -0.84
N GLN A 43 -8.31 -5.80 -1.75
CA GLN A 43 -6.97 -6.32 -1.44
C GLN A 43 -6.17 -5.35 -0.57
N LEU A 44 -6.36 -4.03 -0.73
CA LEU A 44 -5.73 -3.02 0.12
C LEU A 44 -6.23 -3.12 1.56
N VAL A 45 -7.55 -3.29 1.74
CA VAL A 45 -8.17 -3.50 3.05
C VAL A 45 -7.61 -4.79 3.68
N GLY A 46 -7.59 -5.90 2.94
CA GLY A 46 -7.02 -7.16 3.44
C GLY A 46 -5.55 -7.04 3.86
N LEU A 47 -4.73 -6.29 3.12
CA LEU A 47 -3.33 -6.05 3.48
C LEU A 47 -3.19 -5.23 4.75
N TYR A 48 -3.95 -4.15 4.88
CA TYR A 48 -3.94 -3.32 6.08
C TYR A 48 -4.42 -4.10 7.30
N THR A 49 -5.57 -4.77 7.22
CA THR A 49 -6.11 -5.60 8.30
C THR A 49 -5.14 -6.70 8.74
N ASN A 50 -4.44 -7.34 7.79
CA ASN A 50 -3.49 -8.41 8.09
C ASN A 50 -2.18 -7.87 8.70
N ALA A 51 -1.69 -6.71 8.25
CA ALA A 51 -0.44 -6.12 8.72
C ALA A 51 -0.59 -5.31 10.02
N SER A 52 -1.73 -4.64 10.21
CA SER A 52 -2.07 -3.90 11.42
C SER A 52 -2.47 -4.82 12.58
N GLY A 53 -2.58 -6.13 12.33
CA GLY A 53 -2.99 -7.10 13.34
C GLY A 53 -4.43 -6.91 13.80
N GLU A 54 -5.24 -6.15 13.05
CA GLU A 54 -6.67 -5.98 13.27
C GLU A 54 -7.37 -7.27 12.85
N SER A 55 -7.18 -8.32 13.66
CA SER A 55 -8.03 -9.49 13.60
C SER A 55 -9.43 -9.01 13.92
N THR A 56 -10.29 -9.00 12.91
CA THR A 56 -11.73 -8.82 13.08
C THR A 56 -12.22 -9.88 14.07
N LEU A 57 -12.33 -9.49 15.35
CA LEU A 57 -13.04 -10.21 16.39
C LEU A 57 -14.52 -9.83 16.32
#